data_AF-C1J9I7-F1
#
_entry.id   AF-C1J9I7-F1
#
_cell.length_a   1.000
_cell.length_b   1.000
_cell.length_c   1.000
_cell.angle_alpha   90.00
_cell.angle_beta   90.00
_cell.angle_gamma   90.00
#
_symmetry.space_group_name_H-M   'P 1'
#
loop_
_entity.id
_entity.type
_entity.pdbx_description
1 polymer ?
#
loop_
_entity_poly.entity_id
_entity_poly.type
_entity_poly.pdbx_seq_one_letter_code
_entity_poly.pdbx_strand_id
1 'polypeptide(L)'
;MGNLLIKIIIAAHKPVQVPNDQTYFPVYVGSKFHESTPKGFLRDDSGKNISWKNPHYNELTAIYWAKYNLDFDILGLVHYRRFFVNKKKFGSRSYDLIKQSDIKKLMAHTDVVVPKKRHYYIETIESHFYHSHDRQGLDCLKKVMEEQPEAYRFAFRKVLNARSAHMFNMFIMKKKVFQDYTNWLFSILDQVDELLDFK
;
A
#
# COMPACT_ATOMS: atom_id res chain seq x y z
N MET A 1 -1.83 -23.64 -18.18
CA MET A 1 -2.02 -22.60 -17.14
C MET A 1 -1.85 -21.26 -17.85
N GLY A 2 -2.87 -20.39 -17.84
CA GLY A 2 -2.80 -19.10 -18.53
C GLY A 2 -1.64 -18.23 -18.01
N ASN A 3 -1.14 -17.32 -18.84
CA ASN A 3 -0.13 -16.35 -18.41
C ASN A 3 -0.75 -15.38 -17.40
N LEU A 4 -0.40 -15.52 -16.11
CA LEU A 4 -0.83 -14.58 -15.07
C LEU A 4 -0.35 -13.16 -15.36
N LEU A 5 -1.27 -12.19 -15.33
CA LEU A 5 -0.97 -10.77 -15.45
C LEU A 5 -0.55 -10.21 -14.08
N ILE A 6 0.75 -9.97 -13.93
CA ILE A 6 1.36 -9.49 -12.68
C ILE A 6 1.81 -8.05 -12.85
N LYS A 7 1.35 -7.16 -11.97
CA LYS A 7 1.73 -5.74 -11.97
C LYS A 7 2.14 -5.30 -10.58
N ILE A 8 3.35 -4.76 -10.43
CA ILE A 8 3.85 -4.16 -9.20
C ILE A 8 3.97 -2.66 -9.41
N ILE A 9 3.11 -1.90 -8.76
CA ILE A 9 3.12 -0.44 -8.84
C ILE A 9 4.30 0.09 -8.04
N ILE A 10 5.08 0.97 -8.66
CA ILE A 10 6.07 1.80 -7.98
C ILE A 10 5.47 3.18 -7.79
N ALA A 11 5.02 3.50 -6.57
CA ALA A 11 4.51 4.83 -6.26
C ALA A 11 5.67 5.82 -6.09
N ALA A 12 5.63 6.92 -6.86
CA ALA A 12 6.66 7.94 -6.90
C ALA A 12 6.06 9.35 -7.03
N HIS A 13 6.60 10.31 -6.28
CA HIS A 13 6.22 11.74 -6.37
C HIS A 13 7.32 12.59 -7.03
N LYS A 14 8.41 11.98 -7.49
CA LYS A 14 9.51 12.65 -8.20
C LYS A 14 10.12 11.74 -9.27
N PRO A 15 10.87 12.29 -10.24
CA PRO A 15 11.64 11.49 -11.19
C PRO A 15 12.62 10.57 -10.47
N VAL A 16 12.59 9.28 -10.81
CA VAL A 16 13.43 8.23 -10.20
C VAL A 16 13.81 7.20 -11.24
N GLN A 17 14.95 6.55 -11.05
CA GLN A 17 15.30 5.37 -11.81
C GLN A 17 14.43 4.19 -11.34
N VAL A 18 13.88 3.46 -12.29
CA VAL A 18 13.03 2.28 -12.04
C VAL A 18 13.72 1.03 -12.60
N PRO A 19 13.43 -0.16 -12.03
CA PRO A 19 13.94 -1.41 -12.58
C PRO A 19 13.57 -1.57 -14.06
N ASN A 20 14.51 -2.04 -14.88
CA ASN A 20 14.24 -2.42 -16.26
C ASN A 20 13.55 -3.80 -16.30
N ASP A 21 12.31 -3.86 -15.79
CA ASP A 21 11.49 -5.06 -15.69
C ASP A 21 10.02 -4.66 -15.89
N GLN A 22 9.37 -5.25 -16.90
CA GLN A 22 7.98 -4.96 -17.28
C GLN A 22 6.96 -5.32 -16.18
N THR A 23 7.36 -6.09 -15.17
CA THR A 23 6.53 -6.39 -14.00
C THR A 23 6.32 -5.15 -13.13
N TYR A 24 7.19 -4.15 -13.21
CA TYR A 24 7.20 -2.97 -12.36
C TYR A 24 6.70 -1.73 -13.11
N PHE A 25 5.60 -1.16 -12.63
CA PHE A 25 4.87 -0.07 -13.28
C PHE A 25 5.01 1.20 -12.44
N PRO A 26 5.83 2.17 -12.84
CA PRO A 26 5.88 3.43 -12.12
C PRO A 26 4.58 4.23 -12.29
N VAL A 27 4.01 4.65 -11.16
CA VAL A 27 2.85 5.54 -11.08
C VAL A 27 3.28 6.81 -10.38
N TYR A 28 3.06 7.94 -11.04
CA TYR A 28 3.30 9.27 -10.51
C TYR A 28 2.10 9.68 -9.65
N VAL A 29 2.29 9.73 -8.33
CA VAL A 29 1.23 10.01 -7.37
C VAL A 29 1.02 11.51 -7.19
N GLY A 30 -0.22 11.92 -6.94
CA GLY A 30 -0.58 13.34 -6.85
C GLY A 30 -0.42 14.08 -8.17
N SER A 31 -0.51 13.36 -9.29
CA SER A 31 -0.39 13.93 -10.64
C SER A 31 -1.32 15.12 -10.85
N LYS A 32 -2.46 15.18 -10.16
CA LYS A 32 -3.39 16.31 -10.20
C LYS A 32 -2.72 17.67 -9.90
N PHE A 33 -1.65 17.68 -9.12
CA PHE A 33 -0.90 18.87 -8.73
C PHE A 33 0.36 19.11 -9.58
N HIS A 34 0.54 18.36 -10.67
CA HIS A 34 1.71 18.43 -11.53
C HIS A 34 1.33 18.55 -13.01
N GLU A 35 1.85 19.59 -13.66
CA GLU A 35 1.62 19.85 -15.09
C GLU A 35 2.26 18.78 -16.00
N SER A 36 3.35 18.15 -15.55
CA SER A 36 4.08 17.16 -16.34
C SER A 36 4.30 15.86 -15.56
N THR A 37 4.65 14.80 -16.29
CA THR A 37 4.92 13.47 -15.73
C THR A 37 6.25 12.96 -16.25
N PRO A 38 7.08 12.34 -15.40
CA PRO A 38 8.31 11.70 -15.86
C PRO A 38 8.06 10.68 -16.97
N LYS A 39 8.92 10.63 -17.98
CA LYS A 39 8.78 9.71 -19.11
C LYS A 39 8.67 8.26 -18.61
N GLY A 40 7.65 7.55 -19.09
CA GLY A 40 7.40 6.15 -18.74
C GLY A 40 6.59 5.94 -17.46
N PHE A 41 6.19 7.01 -16.76
CA PHE A 41 5.35 6.93 -15.58
C PHE A 41 3.88 7.08 -15.98
N LEU A 42 3.03 6.28 -15.36
CA LEU A 42 1.57 6.43 -15.44
C LEU A 42 1.11 7.53 -14.49
N ARG A 43 0.00 8.20 -14.81
CA ARG A 43 -0.57 9.25 -13.95
C ARG A 43 -1.75 8.72 -13.16
N ASP A 44 -1.74 8.97 -11.86
CA ASP A 44 -2.83 8.60 -10.97
C ASP A 44 -4.07 9.51 -11.07
N ASP A 45 -4.03 10.58 -11.88
CA ASP A 45 -5.15 11.53 -12.08
C ASP A 45 -5.97 11.26 -13.35
N SER A 46 -5.75 10.11 -13.99
CA SER A 46 -6.48 9.67 -15.17
C SER A 46 -7.61 8.70 -14.81
N GLY A 47 -8.66 8.60 -15.66
CA GLY A 47 -9.78 7.68 -15.44
C GLY A 47 -10.46 7.87 -14.07
N LYS A 48 -10.89 6.79 -13.43
CA LYS A 48 -11.47 6.87 -12.08
C LYS A 48 -10.36 6.99 -11.04
N ASN A 49 -10.31 8.11 -10.32
CA ASN A 49 -9.20 8.43 -9.43
C ASN A 49 -9.61 9.27 -8.22
N ILE A 50 -8.64 9.44 -7.31
CA ILE A 50 -8.68 10.36 -6.16
C ILE A 50 -7.35 11.13 -6.03
N SER A 51 -6.69 11.45 -7.14
CA SER A 51 -5.34 12.06 -7.12
C SER A 51 -5.31 13.39 -6.34
N TRP A 52 -6.42 14.13 -6.32
CA TRP A 52 -6.55 15.35 -5.50
C TRP A 52 -6.47 15.09 -3.99
N LYS A 53 -6.74 13.86 -3.51
CA LYS A 53 -6.58 13.49 -2.09
C LYS A 53 -5.12 13.17 -1.71
N ASN A 54 -4.17 13.16 -2.67
CA ASN A 54 -2.77 12.77 -2.42
C ASN A 54 -2.08 13.48 -1.23
N PRO A 55 -2.31 14.79 -0.95
CA PRO A 55 -1.72 15.45 0.21
C PRO A 55 -2.00 14.76 1.55
N HIS A 56 -3.11 14.03 1.65
CA HIS A 56 -3.52 13.30 2.85
C HIS A 56 -3.42 11.78 2.68
N TYR A 57 -3.69 11.27 1.47
CA TYR A 57 -3.77 9.83 1.18
C TYR A 57 -2.45 9.21 0.73
N ASN A 58 -1.47 10.02 0.32
CA ASN A 58 -0.18 9.56 -0.19
C ASN A 58 -0.34 8.43 -1.23
N GLU A 59 0.42 7.33 -1.14
CA GLU A 59 0.38 6.25 -2.14
C GLU A 59 -0.96 5.49 -2.23
N LEU A 60 -1.93 5.76 -1.34
CA LEU A 60 -3.28 5.21 -1.48
C LEU A 60 -3.98 5.71 -2.76
N THR A 61 -3.60 6.87 -3.29
CA THR A 61 -4.11 7.37 -4.57
C THR A 61 -3.74 6.46 -5.73
N ALA A 62 -2.51 5.94 -5.77
CA ALA A 62 -2.08 4.94 -6.75
C ALA A 62 -2.84 3.63 -6.61
N ILE A 63 -3.12 3.18 -5.38
CA ILE A 63 -3.91 1.97 -5.12
C ILE A 63 -5.34 2.14 -5.63
N TYR A 64 -5.97 3.27 -5.30
CA TYR A 64 -7.32 3.58 -5.77
C TYR A 64 -7.37 3.63 -7.29
N TRP A 65 -6.42 4.33 -7.91
CA TRP A 65 -6.33 4.41 -9.36
C TRP A 65 -6.17 3.02 -9.99
N ALA A 66 -5.26 2.20 -9.47
CA ALA A 66 -5.02 0.87 -10.00
C ALA A 66 -6.24 -0.06 -9.93
N LYS A 67 -7.04 0.07 -8.86
CA LYS A 67 -8.27 -0.70 -8.65
C LYS A 67 -9.24 -0.61 -9.83
N TYR A 68 -9.32 0.55 -10.48
CA TYR A 68 -10.29 0.82 -11.55
C TYR A 68 -9.68 0.88 -12.94
N ASN A 69 -8.38 1.18 -13.05
CA ASN A 69 -7.77 1.51 -14.35
C ASN A 69 -6.74 0.47 -14.82
N LEU A 70 -6.38 -0.52 -13.98
CA LEU A 70 -5.47 -1.59 -14.38
C LEU A 70 -6.18 -2.95 -14.41
N ASP A 71 -5.94 -3.71 -15.48
CA ASP A 71 -6.18 -5.15 -15.44
C ASP A 71 -4.97 -5.90 -14.86
N PHE A 72 -5.24 -6.92 -14.05
CA PHE A 72 -4.25 -7.76 -13.35
C PHE A 72 -4.90 -9.00 -12.72
N ASP A 73 -4.10 -10.05 -12.52
CA ASP A 73 -4.40 -11.19 -11.64
C ASP A 73 -3.73 -11.04 -10.28
N ILE A 74 -2.55 -10.42 -10.25
CA ILE A 74 -1.76 -10.12 -9.05
C ILE A 74 -1.31 -8.67 -9.12
N LEU A 75 -1.62 -7.91 -8.07
CA LEU A 75 -1.18 -6.53 -7.92
C LEU A 75 -0.29 -6.38 -6.69
N GLY A 76 0.79 -5.62 -6.82
CA GLY A 76 1.58 -5.18 -5.67
C GLY A 76 1.78 -3.67 -5.66
N LEU A 77 2.14 -3.18 -4.48
CA LEU A 77 2.58 -1.81 -4.27
C LEU A 77 3.97 -1.83 -3.63
N VAL A 78 4.88 -1.05 -4.19
CA VAL A 78 6.19 -0.73 -3.63
C VAL A 78 6.43 0.78 -3.69
N HIS A 79 7.30 1.29 -2.84
CA HIS A 79 7.73 2.69 -2.93
C HIS A 79 8.88 2.82 -3.94
N TYR A 80 9.10 4.01 -4.48
CA TYR A 80 10.20 4.31 -5.39
C TYR A 80 11.63 3.96 -4.89
N ARG A 81 11.83 3.81 -3.57
CA ARG A 81 13.12 3.48 -2.95
C ARG A 81 13.13 2.18 -2.15
N ARG A 82 12.01 1.47 -2.03
CA ARG A 82 11.88 0.28 -1.17
C ARG A 82 11.16 -0.80 -1.94
N PHE A 83 11.84 -1.92 -2.14
CA PHE A 83 11.37 -3.04 -2.95
C PHE A 83 11.43 -4.34 -2.16
N PHE A 84 10.61 -5.32 -2.55
CA PHE A 84 10.77 -6.69 -2.09
C PHE A 84 11.99 -7.33 -2.74
N VAL A 85 12.78 -8.03 -1.94
CA VAL A 85 14.02 -8.66 -2.39
C VAL A 85 14.09 -10.11 -1.98
N ASN A 86 14.81 -10.90 -2.76
CA ASN A 86 15.14 -12.28 -2.42
C ASN A 86 16.04 -12.33 -1.19
N LYS A 87 16.05 -13.48 -0.48
CA LYS A 87 17.00 -13.68 0.62
C LYS A 87 18.43 -13.46 0.11
N LYS A 88 19.22 -12.79 0.93
CA LYS A 88 20.64 -12.57 0.66
C LYS A 88 21.33 -13.91 0.39
N LYS A 89 22.00 -14.03 -0.74
CA LYS A 89 22.88 -15.17 -1.02
C LYS A 89 24.09 -15.07 -0.10
N PHE A 90 24.55 -16.21 0.42
CA PHE A 90 25.75 -16.28 1.25
C PHE A 90 26.94 -15.62 0.50
N GLY A 91 27.67 -14.72 1.18
CA GLY A 91 28.80 -13.98 0.60
C GLY A 91 28.47 -12.75 -0.25
N SER A 92 27.20 -12.52 -0.65
CA SER A 92 26.84 -11.30 -1.41
C SER A 92 26.83 -10.05 -0.52
N ARG A 93 27.01 -8.85 -1.09
CA ARG A 93 26.73 -7.56 -0.42
C ARG A 93 25.41 -6.92 -0.88
N SER A 94 24.82 -7.42 -1.95
CA SER A 94 23.59 -6.91 -2.55
C SER A 94 22.43 -7.91 -2.40
N TYR A 95 21.23 -7.36 -2.51
CA TYR A 95 19.99 -8.11 -2.60
C TYR A 95 19.47 -8.07 -4.03
N ASP A 96 18.98 -9.21 -4.54
CA ASP A 96 18.33 -9.28 -5.85
C ASP A 96 16.86 -8.90 -5.69
N LEU A 97 16.38 -7.96 -6.52
CA LEU A 97 14.95 -7.64 -6.65
C LEU A 97 14.16 -8.91 -7.00
N ILE A 98 12.98 -9.09 -6.41
CA ILE A 98 12.12 -10.23 -6.79
C ILE A 98 11.66 -10.06 -8.25
N LYS A 99 11.76 -11.14 -9.03
CA LYS A 99 11.31 -11.15 -10.42
C LYS A 99 9.89 -11.69 -10.53
N GLN A 100 9.28 -11.56 -11.71
CA GLN A 100 7.98 -12.14 -12.00
C GLN A 100 7.89 -13.64 -11.62
N SER A 101 8.95 -14.41 -11.86
CA SER A 101 9.02 -15.83 -11.50
C SER A 101 8.97 -16.07 -9.99
N ASP A 102 9.58 -15.20 -9.19
CA ASP A 102 9.59 -15.31 -7.73
C ASP A 102 8.20 -14.97 -7.18
N ILE A 103 7.56 -13.93 -7.74
CA ILE A 103 6.18 -13.56 -7.41
C ILE A 103 5.23 -14.73 -7.73
N LYS A 104 5.33 -15.35 -8.91
CA LYS A 104 4.52 -16.52 -9.27
C LYS A 104 4.65 -17.65 -8.25
N LYS A 105 5.88 -17.95 -7.81
CA LYS A 105 6.14 -18.99 -6.78
C LYS A 105 5.54 -18.62 -5.43
N LEU A 106 5.69 -17.37 -4.99
CA LEU A 106 5.09 -16.90 -3.73
C LEU A 106 3.57 -17.02 -3.77
N MET A 107 2.94 -16.48 -4.81
CA MET A 107 1.48 -16.41 -4.94
C MET A 107 0.82 -17.77 -5.24
N ALA A 108 1.59 -18.81 -5.57
CA ALA A 108 1.09 -20.18 -5.66
C ALA A 108 0.64 -20.74 -4.30
N HIS A 109 1.19 -20.21 -3.20
CA HIS A 109 0.95 -20.75 -1.84
C HIS A 109 0.40 -19.70 -0.86
N THR A 110 0.19 -18.46 -1.29
CA THR A 110 -0.39 -17.40 -0.46
C THR A 110 -1.28 -16.48 -1.31
N ASP A 111 -2.17 -15.76 -0.64
CA ASP A 111 -3.00 -14.72 -1.27
C ASP A 111 -2.45 -13.31 -1.06
N VAL A 112 -1.60 -13.13 -0.04
CA VAL A 112 -1.02 -11.85 0.36
C VAL A 112 0.44 -12.05 0.78
N VAL A 113 1.30 -11.17 0.28
CA VAL A 113 2.69 -10.98 0.74
C VAL A 113 2.82 -9.56 1.25
N VAL A 114 3.38 -9.41 2.46
CA VAL A 114 3.69 -8.12 3.09
C VAL A 114 5.12 -8.14 3.66
N PRO A 115 5.74 -6.98 3.93
CA PRO A 115 7.01 -6.92 4.61
C PRO A 115 6.97 -7.62 5.97
N LYS A 116 8.15 -7.99 6.49
CA LYS A 116 8.25 -8.50 7.86
C LYS A 116 7.74 -7.47 8.87
N LYS A 117 7.22 -7.95 10.00
CA LYS A 117 6.79 -7.08 11.09
C LYS A 117 7.95 -6.24 11.60
N ARG A 118 7.65 -4.99 11.94
CA ARG A 118 8.51 -4.15 12.78
C ARG A 118 8.11 -4.36 14.24
N HIS A 119 9.09 -4.43 15.13
CA HIS A 119 8.89 -4.56 16.57
C HIS A 119 9.16 -3.21 17.26
N TYR A 120 8.22 -2.79 18.09
CA TYR A 120 8.31 -1.63 18.96
C TYR A 120 8.52 -2.17 20.38
N TYR A 121 9.74 -2.07 20.90
CA TYR A 121 10.10 -2.75 22.15
C TYR A 121 9.44 -2.12 23.38
N ILE A 122 9.13 -0.83 23.32
CA ILE A 122 8.63 -0.03 24.45
C ILE A 122 7.12 0.23 24.28
N GLU A 123 6.72 0.65 23.08
CA GLU A 123 5.40 1.24 22.80
C GLU A 123 4.44 0.26 22.13
N THR A 124 3.14 0.44 22.39
CA THR A 124 2.10 -0.17 21.56
C THR A 124 1.98 0.59 20.24
N ILE A 125 1.32 0.00 19.23
CA ILE A 125 1.04 0.69 17.96
C ILE A 125 0.29 2.00 18.21
N GLU A 126 -0.67 1.99 19.14
CA GLU A 126 -1.43 3.17 19.52
C GLU A 126 -0.57 4.27 20.15
N SER A 127 0.22 3.94 21.19
CA SER A 127 1.04 4.96 21.84
C SER A 127 2.11 5.51 20.89
N HIS A 128 2.71 4.64 20.07
CA HIS A 128 3.65 5.06 19.03
C HIS A 128 2.99 6.01 18.01
N PHE A 129 1.73 5.75 17.61
CA PHE A 129 1.01 6.66 16.70
C PHE A 129 0.85 8.04 17.33
N TYR A 130 0.34 8.13 18.56
CA TYR A 130 0.10 9.40 19.25
C TYR A 130 1.36 10.21 19.54
N HIS A 131 2.52 9.57 19.67
CA HIS A 131 3.79 10.28 19.82
C HIS A 131 4.36 10.77 18.49
N SER A 132 3.98 10.14 17.37
CA SER A 132 4.61 10.38 16.07
C SER A 132 3.75 11.19 15.09
N HIS A 133 2.43 11.27 15.32
CA HIS A 133 1.47 11.88 14.39
C HIS A 133 0.41 12.68 15.15
N ASP A 134 -0.32 13.51 14.40
CA ASP A 134 -1.52 14.16 14.93
C ASP A 134 -2.54 13.12 15.42
N ARG A 135 -3.05 13.32 16.63
CA ARG A 135 -3.96 12.38 17.30
C ARG A 135 -5.31 12.26 16.61
N GLN A 136 -5.76 13.33 15.94
CA GLN A 136 -7.09 13.43 15.34
C GLN A 136 -7.34 12.29 14.35
N GLY A 137 -6.33 11.91 13.56
CA GLY A 137 -6.43 10.80 12.62
C GLY A 137 -6.83 9.47 13.26
N LEU A 138 -6.16 9.08 14.34
CA LEU A 138 -6.46 7.83 15.05
C LEU A 138 -7.73 7.95 15.90
N ASP A 139 -8.00 9.12 16.47
CA ASP A 139 -9.22 9.35 17.27
C ASP A 139 -10.48 9.28 16.40
N CYS A 140 -10.48 9.84 15.18
CA CYS A 140 -11.56 9.67 14.22
C CYS A 140 -11.69 8.22 13.75
N LEU A 141 -10.58 7.54 13.45
CA LEU A 141 -10.61 6.12 13.09
C LEU A 141 -11.23 5.26 14.20
N LYS A 142 -10.93 5.53 15.48
CA LYS A 142 -11.52 4.82 16.61
C LYS A 142 -13.04 4.96 16.63
N LYS A 143 -13.58 6.16 16.43
CA LYS A 143 -15.03 6.41 16.34
C LYS A 143 -15.67 5.60 15.20
N VAL A 144 -15.08 5.62 14.01
CA VAL A 144 -15.58 4.82 12.87
C VAL A 144 -15.55 3.33 13.18
N MET A 145 -14.52 2.86 13.89
CA MET A 145 -14.38 1.45 14.25
C MET A 145 -15.40 0.99 15.31
N GLU A 146 -15.97 1.87 16.14
CA GLU A 146 -16.98 1.52 17.15
C GLU A 146 -18.28 0.96 16.54
N GLU A 147 -18.61 1.41 15.33
CA GLU A 147 -19.78 0.97 14.56
C GLU A 147 -19.52 -0.27 13.70
N GLN A 148 -18.27 -0.77 13.67
CA GLN A 148 -17.92 -1.94 12.85
C GLN A 148 -18.35 -3.26 13.49
N PRO A 149 -18.51 -4.34 12.70
CA PRO A 149 -18.80 -5.67 13.22
C PRO A 149 -17.79 -6.08 14.30
N GLU A 150 -18.24 -6.88 15.27
CA GLU A 150 -17.44 -7.26 16.45
C GLU A 150 -16.07 -7.84 16.10
N ALA A 151 -15.99 -8.66 15.06
CA ALA A 151 -14.72 -9.22 14.58
C ALA A 151 -13.69 -8.13 14.20
N TYR A 152 -14.14 -7.06 13.54
CA TYR A 152 -13.28 -5.94 13.16
C TYR A 152 -12.89 -5.09 14.38
N ARG A 153 -13.82 -4.85 15.31
CA ARG A 153 -13.52 -4.16 16.58
C ARG A 153 -12.48 -4.91 17.40
N PHE A 154 -12.62 -6.23 17.50
CA PHE A 154 -11.64 -7.08 18.18
C PHE A 154 -10.28 -7.05 17.48
N ALA A 155 -10.25 -7.21 16.16
CA ALA A 155 -9.01 -7.15 15.38
C ALA A 155 -8.31 -5.80 15.52
N PHE A 156 -9.04 -4.69 15.48
CA PHE A 156 -8.52 -3.35 15.63
C PHE A 156 -7.91 -3.13 17.02
N ARG A 157 -8.63 -3.48 18.10
CA ARG A 157 -8.09 -3.44 19.47
C ARG A 157 -6.83 -4.29 19.62
N LYS A 158 -6.79 -5.47 19.00
CA LYS A 158 -5.61 -6.35 19.02
C LYS A 158 -4.40 -5.69 18.34
N VAL A 159 -4.61 -4.99 17.21
CA VAL A 159 -3.54 -4.26 16.51
C VAL A 159 -3.05 -3.08 17.33
N LEU A 160 -3.95 -2.26 17.87
CA LEU A 160 -3.59 -1.07 18.66
C LEU A 160 -2.78 -1.41 19.91
N ASN A 161 -3.11 -2.52 20.58
CA ASN A 161 -2.39 -3.01 21.77
C ASN A 161 -1.11 -3.80 21.44
N ALA A 162 -0.87 -4.14 20.18
CA ALA A 162 0.31 -4.90 19.80
C ALA A 162 1.58 -4.03 19.90
N ARG A 163 2.71 -4.70 20.14
CA ARG A 163 4.05 -4.12 20.06
C ARG A 163 4.77 -4.46 18.74
N SER A 164 4.02 -4.92 17.75
CA SER A 164 4.55 -5.21 16.41
C SER A 164 3.46 -5.19 15.36
N ALA A 165 3.78 -4.70 14.17
CA ALA A 165 2.87 -4.66 13.04
C ALA A 165 3.62 -4.75 11.71
N HIS A 166 2.90 -5.11 10.65
CA HIS A 166 3.38 -4.94 9.29
C HIS A 166 3.29 -3.46 8.94
N MET A 167 4.38 -2.75 9.20
CA MET A 167 4.48 -1.33 8.87
C MET A 167 4.69 -1.16 7.37
N PHE A 168 4.39 0.04 6.87
CA PHE A 168 4.42 0.42 5.45
C PHE A 168 3.22 -0.13 4.64
N ASN A 169 2.84 0.58 3.58
CA ASN A 169 1.73 0.21 2.69
C ASN A 169 2.18 -0.69 1.52
N MET A 170 3.30 -1.42 1.65
CA MET A 170 3.78 -2.31 0.60
C MET A 170 3.12 -3.70 0.69
N PHE A 171 2.73 -4.27 -0.45
CA PHE A 171 2.16 -5.61 -0.52
C PHE A 171 2.26 -6.23 -1.91
N ILE A 172 1.94 -7.51 -2.01
CA ILE A 172 1.59 -8.22 -3.26
C ILE A 172 0.37 -9.08 -2.95
N MET A 173 -0.71 -8.92 -3.71
CA MET A 173 -2.01 -9.53 -3.44
C MET A 173 -2.62 -10.11 -4.72
N LYS A 174 -3.37 -11.21 -4.58
CA LYS A 174 -4.27 -11.68 -5.65
C LYS A 174 -5.41 -10.69 -5.85
N LYS A 175 -5.93 -10.61 -7.09
CA LYS A 175 -6.98 -9.65 -7.50
C LYS A 175 -8.16 -9.62 -6.54
N LYS A 176 -8.72 -10.79 -6.20
CA LYS A 176 -9.89 -10.88 -5.30
C LYS A 176 -9.61 -10.23 -3.94
N VAL A 177 -8.51 -10.62 -3.29
CA VAL A 177 -8.17 -10.11 -1.96
C VAL A 177 -7.85 -8.62 -1.99
N PHE A 178 -7.16 -8.16 -3.05
CA PHE A 178 -6.92 -6.73 -3.25
C PHE A 178 -8.24 -5.94 -3.39
N GLN A 179 -9.21 -6.44 -4.18
CA GLN A 179 -10.49 -5.78 -4.38
C GLN A 179 -11.31 -5.73 -3.08
N ASP A 180 -11.36 -6.85 -2.34
CA ASP A 180 -12.03 -6.95 -1.05
C ASP A 180 -11.41 -5.98 -0.02
N TYR A 181 -10.07 -5.99 0.09
CA TYR A 181 -9.33 -5.11 0.99
C TYR A 181 -9.54 -3.63 0.67
N THR A 182 -9.44 -3.24 -0.60
CA THR A 182 -9.58 -1.83 -1.00
C THR A 182 -11.02 -1.34 -0.88
N ASN A 183 -12.02 -2.18 -1.16
CA ASN A 183 -13.42 -1.83 -0.90
C ASN A 183 -13.64 -1.52 0.59
N TRP A 184 -13.16 -2.41 1.47
CA TRP A 184 -13.23 -2.20 2.91
C TRP A 184 -12.44 -0.95 3.34
N LEU A 185 -11.18 -0.83 2.92
CA LEU A 185 -10.30 0.26 3.31
C LEU A 185 -10.87 1.63 2.93
N PHE A 186 -11.24 1.83 1.67
CA PHE A 186 -11.74 3.14 1.23
C PHE A 186 -13.09 3.48 1.84
N SER A 187 -13.96 2.48 2.07
CA SER A 187 -15.22 2.72 2.81
C SER A 187 -14.99 3.21 4.24
N ILE A 188 -13.97 2.70 4.94
CA ILE A 188 -13.60 3.21 6.27
C ILE A 188 -12.97 4.60 6.18
N LEU A 189 -12.06 4.81 5.22
CA LEU A 189 -11.38 6.10 5.07
C LEU A 189 -12.34 7.22 4.67
N ASP A 190 -13.36 6.94 3.86
CA ASP A 190 -14.38 7.93 3.51
C ASP A 190 -15.18 8.38 4.76
N GLN A 191 -15.52 7.45 5.67
CA GLN A 191 -16.15 7.81 6.95
C GLN A 191 -15.20 8.58 7.88
N VAL A 192 -13.89 8.27 7.85
CA VAL A 192 -12.90 9.02 8.62
C VAL A 192 -12.76 10.44 8.07
N ASP A 193 -12.73 10.62 6.75
CA ASP A 193 -12.67 11.94 6.10
C ASP A 193 -13.86 12.84 6.50
N GLU A 194 -15.06 12.27 6.67
CA GLU A 194 -16.25 13.02 7.12
C GLU A 194 -16.09 13.58 8.55
N LEU A 195 -15.25 12.96 9.37
CA LEU A 195 -14.97 13.36 10.75
C LEU A 195 -13.70 14.20 10.89
N LEU A 196 -12.83 14.19 9.87
CA LEU A 196 -11.59 14.94 9.88
C LEU A 196 -11.81 16.37 9.42
N ASP A 197 -11.23 17.29 10.17
CA ASP A 197 -11.15 18.70 9.78
C ASP A 197 -9.76 18.94 9.18
N PHE A 198 -9.69 18.99 7.85
CA PHE A 198 -8.46 19.30 7.13
C PHE A 198 -8.17 20.80 7.29
N LYS A 199 -7.30 21.15 8.24
CA LYS A 199 -6.77 22.51 8.40
C LYS A 199 -5.90 22.93 7.21
#